data_AF-A0AAX6IIB4-F1
#
_entry.id   AF-A0AAX6IIB4-F1
#
_cell.length_a   1.000
_cell.length_b   1.000
_cell.length_c   1.000
_cell.angle_alpha   90.00
_cell.angle_beta   90.00
_cell.angle_gamma   90.00
#
_symmetry.space_group_name_H-M   'P 1'
#
loop_
_entity.id
_entity.type
_entity.pdbx_description
1 polymer ?
#
loop_
_entity_poly.entity_id
_entity_poly.type
_entity_poly.pdbx_seq_one_letter_code
_entity_poly.pdbx_strand_id
1 'polypeptide(L)'
;MESDEPPEPSRMALSRLCKQCGTCEDEDKRFLICGHSQCPYKFYHIRCLKTSQIASLQQQNKHCWYCPSCLCRACFVDKDDDKIVLCDNCDEAYHTYCMKPPRTSIPEGQWNCIQCNVAKAREGMRRYEEWIIQMHGKKDVKQSTNEANRPMDVLLSAVEKLSSDEQTVAGEENNY
;
A
#
# COMPACT_ATOMS: atom_id res chain seq x y z
N MET A 1 -5.40 -4.79 -45.69
CA MET A 1 -6.31 -4.09 -44.77
C MET A 1 -6.34 -4.94 -43.52
N GLU A 2 -5.43 -4.68 -42.58
CA GLU A 2 -5.54 -5.26 -41.24
C GLU A 2 -6.77 -4.64 -40.61
N SER A 3 -7.70 -5.50 -40.19
CA SER A 3 -8.93 -5.11 -39.53
C SER A 3 -8.61 -4.49 -38.18
N ASP A 4 -8.97 -3.23 -38.00
CA ASP A 4 -9.02 -2.50 -36.72
C ASP A 4 -10.10 -3.08 -35.79
N GLU A 5 -10.04 -4.37 -35.47
CA GLU A 5 -10.86 -4.92 -34.38
C GLU A 5 -10.22 -4.54 -33.04
N PRO A 6 -10.96 -3.89 -32.13
CA PRO A 6 -10.46 -3.58 -30.80
C PRO A 6 -10.10 -4.87 -30.06
N PRO A 7 -8.97 -4.92 -29.32
CA PRO A 7 -8.53 -6.14 -28.66
C PRO A 7 -9.61 -6.66 -27.69
N GLU A 8 -9.97 -7.93 -27.82
CA GLU A 8 -10.97 -8.55 -26.95
C GLU A 8 -10.53 -8.48 -25.48
N PRO A 9 -11.41 -8.11 -24.54
CA PRO A 9 -11.09 -8.11 -23.13
C PRO A 9 -10.68 -9.52 -22.68
N SER A 10 -9.62 -9.62 -21.86
CA SER A 10 -9.19 -10.92 -21.34
C SER A 10 -10.34 -11.64 -20.60
N ARG A 11 -10.34 -12.97 -20.63
CA ARG A 11 -11.30 -13.80 -19.88
C ARG A 11 -11.38 -13.40 -18.39
N MET A 12 -10.26 -13.00 -17.78
CA MET A 12 -10.25 -12.55 -16.37
C MET A 12 -10.90 -11.17 -16.20
N ALA A 13 -10.73 -10.26 -17.16
CA ALA A 13 -11.39 -8.96 -17.16
C ALA A 13 -12.91 -9.07 -17.38
N LEU A 14 -13.38 -10.12 -18.07
CA LEU A 14 -14.80 -10.44 -18.25
C LEU A 14 -15.39 -11.09 -16.99
N SER A 15 -14.65 -11.99 -16.34
CA SER A 15 -15.15 -12.72 -15.16
C SER A 15 -15.15 -11.92 -13.85
N ARG A 16 -14.65 -10.68 -13.81
CA ARG A 16 -14.62 -9.83 -12.61
C ARG A 16 -14.04 -10.52 -11.37
N LEU A 17 -12.95 -11.25 -11.55
CA LEU A 17 -12.27 -11.96 -10.46
C LEU A 17 -10.99 -11.23 -10.06
N CYS A 18 -10.71 -11.21 -8.76
CA CYS A 18 -9.44 -10.74 -8.24
C CYS A 18 -8.28 -11.55 -8.85
N LYS A 19 -7.28 -10.88 -9.41
CA LYS A 19 -6.08 -11.54 -9.95
C LYS A 19 -5.32 -12.34 -8.88
N GLN A 20 -5.32 -11.89 -7.64
CA GLN A 20 -4.52 -12.50 -6.57
C GLN A 20 -5.16 -13.75 -5.96
N CYS A 21 -6.47 -13.72 -5.69
CA CYS A 21 -7.17 -14.82 -4.99
C CYS A 21 -8.21 -15.54 -5.86
N GLY A 22 -8.53 -15.02 -7.04
CA GLY A 22 -9.49 -15.63 -7.96
C GLY A 22 -10.96 -15.48 -7.56
N THR A 23 -11.29 -14.71 -6.51
CA THR A 23 -12.69 -14.53 -6.06
C THR A 23 -13.27 -13.19 -6.51
N CYS A 24 -14.60 -13.11 -6.55
CA CYS A 24 -15.34 -11.89 -6.89
C CYS A 24 -15.38 -10.88 -5.72
N GLU A 25 -15.98 -9.72 -5.98
CA GLU A 25 -16.33 -8.71 -4.95
C GLU A 25 -17.47 -9.23 -4.07
N ASP A 26 -17.44 -8.90 -2.79
CA ASP A 26 -18.52 -9.11 -1.82
C ASP A 26 -18.58 -7.90 -0.86
N GLU A 27 -19.52 -7.88 0.09
CA GLU A 27 -19.72 -6.74 1.02
C GLU A 27 -18.45 -6.39 1.82
N ASP A 28 -17.62 -7.38 2.13
CA ASP A 28 -16.39 -7.20 2.89
C ASP A 28 -15.15 -7.00 1.99
N LYS A 29 -15.21 -7.45 0.75
CA LYS A 29 -14.08 -7.50 -0.19
C LYS A 29 -14.29 -6.56 -1.36
N ARG A 30 -13.98 -5.28 -1.15
CA ARG A 30 -13.99 -4.29 -2.24
C ARG A 30 -12.81 -4.43 -3.18
N PHE A 31 -13.05 -4.16 -4.45
CA PHE A 31 -12.03 -4.07 -5.48
C PHE A 31 -11.37 -2.69 -5.52
N LEU A 32 -10.10 -2.71 -5.89
CA LEU A 32 -9.36 -1.60 -6.48
C LEU A 32 -9.16 -1.94 -7.96
N ILE A 33 -9.57 -1.04 -8.85
CA ILE A 33 -9.66 -1.31 -10.29
C ILE A 33 -8.59 -0.52 -11.02
N CYS A 34 -7.79 -1.21 -11.83
CA CYS A 34 -6.76 -0.59 -12.64
C CYS A 34 -7.36 0.30 -13.73
N GLY A 35 -6.85 1.52 -13.86
CA GLY A 35 -7.27 2.48 -14.89
C GLY A 35 -6.59 2.30 -16.26
N HIS A 36 -5.73 1.30 -16.44
CA HIS A 36 -5.14 1.01 -17.76
C HIS A 36 -6.19 0.30 -18.64
N SER A 37 -6.49 0.89 -19.80
CA SER A 37 -7.57 0.47 -20.70
C SER A 37 -7.43 -0.98 -21.17
N GLN A 38 -6.21 -1.43 -21.47
CA GLN A 38 -5.92 -2.77 -21.98
C GLN A 38 -5.43 -3.72 -20.88
N CYS A 39 -5.69 -3.42 -19.60
CA CYS A 39 -5.24 -4.25 -18.51
C CYS A 39 -5.95 -5.63 -18.49
N PRO A 40 -5.21 -6.75 -18.67
CA PRO A 40 -5.81 -8.07 -18.69
C PRO A 40 -6.29 -8.53 -17.30
N TYR A 41 -5.82 -7.91 -16.22
CA TYR A 41 -6.07 -8.35 -14.86
C TYR A 41 -6.55 -7.19 -13.98
N LYS A 42 -7.50 -6.39 -14.48
CA LYS A 42 -7.86 -5.09 -13.88
C LYS A 42 -8.39 -5.10 -12.45
N PHE A 43 -8.84 -6.24 -11.91
CA PHE A 43 -9.48 -6.34 -10.60
C PHE A 43 -8.56 -6.94 -9.54
N TYR A 44 -8.42 -6.24 -8.42
CA TYR A 44 -7.71 -6.69 -7.23
C TYR A 44 -8.51 -6.32 -5.99
N HIS A 45 -8.61 -7.17 -4.98
CA HIS A 45 -9.14 -6.70 -3.70
C HIS A 45 -8.14 -5.77 -3.02
N ILE A 46 -8.64 -4.73 -2.35
CA ILE A 46 -7.80 -3.81 -1.56
C ILE A 46 -6.93 -4.58 -0.56
N ARG A 47 -7.51 -5.58 0.11
CA ARG A 47 -6.81 -6.44 1.08
C ARG A 47 -5.78 -7.41 0.47
N CYS A 48 -5.89 -7.70 -0.83
CA CYS A 48 -4.96 -8.60 -1.51
C CYS A 48 -3.71 -7.88 -2.01
N LEU A 49 -3.67 -6.55 -1.89
CA LEU A 49 -2.53 -5.71 -2.28
C LEU A 49 -1.73 -5.31 -1.04
N LYS A 50 -0.42 -5.17 -1.24
CA LYS A 50 0.48 -4.54 -0.27
C LYS A 50 0.24 -3.03 -0.25
N THR A 51 0.48 -2.37 0.88
CA THR A 51 0.40 -0.90 0.98
C THR A 51 1.27 -0.20 -0.07
N SER A 52 2.44 -0.77 -0.38
CA SER A 52 3.33 -0.27 -1.42
C SER A 52 2.74 -0.33 -2.83
N GLN A 53 1.82 -1.26 -3.11
CA GLN A 53 1.14 -1.38 -4.41
C GLN A 53 -0.06 -0.44 -4.52
N ILE A 54 -0.69 -0.08 -3.39
CA ILE A 54 -1.83 0.85 -3.35
C ILE A 54 -1.36 2.30 -3.39
N ALA A 55 -0.34 2.63 -2.59
CA ALA A 55 0.11 4.01 -2.35
C ALA A 55 1.63 4.14 -2.54
N SER A 56 2.14 3.70 -3.69
CA SER A 56 3.55 3.84 -4.05
C SER A 56 3.88 5.28 -4.43
N LEU A 57 5.10 5.75 -4.11
CA LEU A 57 5.62 7.05 -4.55
C LEU A 57 5.54 7.21 -6.08
N GLN A 58 5.79 6.13 -6.82
CA GLN A 58 5.70 6.12 -8.28
C GLN A 58 4.26 6.40 -8.75
N GLN A 59 3.25 5.93 -8.02
CA GLN A 59 1.84 6.16 -8.33
C GLN A 59 1.30 7.51 -7.85
N GLN A 60 2.05 8.25 -7.04
CA GLN A 60 1.63 9.57 -6.59
C GLN A 60 1.47 10.50 -7.80
N ASN A 61 0.42 11.33 -7.79
CA ASN A 61 0.06 12.26 -8.85
C ASN A 61 -0.33 11.61 -10.20
N LYS A 62 -0.70 10.34 -10.21
CA LYS A 62 -1.33 9.71 -11.39
C LYS A 62 -2.84 9.99 -11.40
N HIS A 63 -3.41 10.07 -12.61
CA HIS A 63 -4.85 10.29 -12.81
C HIS A 63 -5.73 9.14 -12.29
N CYS A 64 -5.14 7.95 -12.17
CA CYS A 64 -5.81 6.76 -11.67
C CYS A 64 -4.79 5.80 -11.06
N TRP A 65 -5.30 4.81 -10.32
CA TRP A 65 -4.48 3.71 -9.81
C TRP A 65 -4.16 2.71 -10.92
N TYR A 66 -2.93 2.21 -10.93
CA TYR A 66 -2.47 1.20 -11.89
C TYR A 66 -2.11 -0.09 -11.16
N CYS A 67 -2.47 -1.25 -11.70
CA CYS A 67 -2.10 -2.50 -11.05
C CYS A 67 -0.60 -2.77 -11.14
N PRO A 68 -0.06 -3.66 -10.29
CA PRO A 68 1.38 -3.92 -10.23
C PRO A 68 1.99 -4.44 -11.54
N SER A 69 1.21 -5.19 -12.32
CA SER A 69 1.75 -6.05 -13.40
C SER A 69 1.53 -5.52 -14.82
N CYS A 70 0.62 -4.57 -15.06
CA CYS A 70 0.25 -4.15 -16.42
C CYS A 70 1.10 -3.01 -17.00
N LEU A 71 1.93 -2.36 -16.19
CA LEU A 71 2.80 -1.27 -16.65
C LEU A 71 4.14 -1.42 -15.95
N CYS A 72 5.22 -1.13 -16.67
CA CYS A 72 6.54 -1.05 -16.05
C CYS A 72 6.52 -0.01 -14.93
N ARG A 73 6.93 -0.40 -13.71
CA ARG A 73 6.83 0.44 -12.53
C ARG A 73 7.77 1.65 -12.57
N ALA A 74 8.83 1.57 -13.38
CA ALA A 74 9.79 2.64 -13.58
C ALA A 74 9.35 3.68 -14.63
N CYS A 75 8.84 3.26 -15.79
CA CYS A 75 8.50 4.18 -16.89
C CYS A 75 6.99 4.36 -17.12
N PHE A 76 6.13 3.54 -16.51
CA PHE A 76 4.67 3.52 -16.69
C PHE A 76 4.21 3.27 -18.13
N VAL A 77 5.00 2.52 -18.90
CA VAL A 77 4.67 2.17 -20.29
C VAL A 77 4.39 0.67 -20.39
N ASP A 78 3.37 0.31 -21.16
CA ASP A 78 3.06 -1.04 -21.62
C ASP A 78 3.69 -1.24 -23.01
N LYS A 79 4.80 -1.99 -23.07
CA LYS A 79 5.53 -2.31 -24.31
C LYS A 79 6.60 -3.36 -24.02
N ASP A 80 7.17 -3.95 -25.06
CA ASP A 80 8.32 -4.86 -24.95
C ASP A 80 8.08 -5.95 -23.88
N ASP A 81 6.92 -6.60 -23.90
CA ASP A 81 6.49 -7.56 -22.87
C ASP A 81 7.47 -8.73 -22.72
N ASP A 82 8.17 -9.08 -23.80
CA ASP A 82 9.26 -10.07 -23.83
C ASP A 82 10.48 -9.66 -23.00
N LYS A 83 10.57 -8.38 -22.62
CA LYS A 83 11.65 -7.79 -21.80
C LYS A 83 11.16 -7.33 -20.44
N ILE A 84 9.95 -7.70 -20.02
CA ILE A 84 9.41 -7.41 -18.69
C ILE A 84 9.74 -8.56 -17.73
N VAL A 85 10.10 -8.20 -16.50
CA VAL A 85 10.30 -9.12 -15.38
C VAL A 85 9.41 -8.68 -14.22
N LEU A 86 8.77 -9.63 -13.57
CA LEU A 86 8.01 -9.39 -12.35
C LEU A 86 8.91 -9.58 -11.13
N CYS A 87 8.79 -8.69 -10.15
CA CYS A 87 9.46 -8.86 -8.87
C CYS A 87 8.84 -10.04 -8.10
N ASP A 88 9.65 -11.04 -7.70
CA ASP A 88 9.14 -12.24 -7.00
C ASP A 88 8.48 -11.94 -5.64
N ASN A 89 8.74 -10.77 -5.06
CA ASN A 89 8.13 -10.37 -3.80
C ASN A 89 6.89 -9.49 -3.97
N CYS A 90 6.76 -8.68 -5.03
CA CYS A 90 5.65 -7.71 -5.13
C CYS A 90 4.92 -7.72 -6.46
N ASP A 91 5.25 -8.61 -7.39
CA ASP A 91 4.65 -8.73 -8.72
C ASP A 91 4.62 -7.43 -9.54
N GLU A 92 5.42 -6.43 -9.14
CA GLU A 92 5.57 -5.21 -9.91
C GLU A 92 6.41 -5.48 -11.15
N ALA A 93 5.89 -5.08 -12.30
CA ALA A 93 6.55 -5.25 -13.59
C ALA A 93 7.67 -4.24 -13.80
N TYR A 94 8.79 -4.67 -14.38
CA TYR A 94 9.90 -3.82 -14.80
C TYR A 94 10.46 -4.30 -16.13
N HIS A 95 10.67 -3.39 -17.08
CA HIS A 95 11.56 -3.69 -18.20
C HIS A 95 12.97 -3.96 -17.68
N THR A 96 13.65 -4.96 -18.24
CA THR A 96 15.07 -5.27 -17.95
C THR A 96 15.96 -4.03 -18.02
N TYR A 97 15.74 -3.17 -19.01
CA TYR A 97 16.49 -1.92 -19.20
C TYR A 97 16.03 -0.75 -18.31
N CYS A 98 14.86 -0.84 -17.68
CA CYS A 98 14.39 0.16 -16.71
C CYS A 98 14.79 -0.16 -15.26
N MET A 99 15.39 -1.33 -15.03
CA MET A 99 15.97 -1.70 -13.74
C MET A 99 17.15 -0.79 -13.37
N LYS A 100 17.53 -0.76 -12.09
CA LYS A 100 18.79 -0.13 -11.66
C LYS A 100 19.68 -1.16 -10.96
N PRO A 101 20.86 -1.49 -11.51
CA PRO A 101 21.34 -1.10 -12.85
C PRO A 101 20.49 -1.70 -13.98
N PRO A 102 20.46 -1.10 -15.18
CA PRO A 102 19.82 -1.68 -16.36
C PRO A 102 20.44 -3.03 -16.73
N ARG A 103 19.61 -3.96 -17.20
CA ARG A 103 20.03 -5.29 -17.65
C ARG A 103 19.69 -5.50 -19.12
N THR A 104 20.50 -6.29 -19.80
CA THR A 104 20.31 -6.67 -21.21
C THR A 104 19.51 -7.96 -21.37
N SER A 105 19.41 -8.76 -20.31
CA SER A 105 18.68 -10.03 -20.29
C SER A 105 17.84 -10.17 -19.02
N ILE A 106 16.86 -11.09 -19.07
CA ILE A 106 16.08 -11.48 -17.91
C ILE A 106 17.03 -12.16 -16.88
N PRO A 107 16.97 -11.78 -15.59
CA PRO A 107 17.78 -12.42 -14.56
C PRO A 107 17.50 -13.92 -14.43
N GLU A 108 18.54 -14.70 -14.17
CA GLU A 108 18.37 -16.11 -13.79
C GLU A 108 18.00 -16.22 -12.30
N GLY A 109 17.07 -17.12 -11.99
CA GLY A 109 16.61 -17.36 -10.62
C GLY A 109 15.74 -16.24 -10.06
N GLN A 110 15.79 -16.04 -8.75
CA GLN A 110 14.93 -15.07 -8.08
C GLN A 110 15.45 -13.64 -8.25
N TRP A 111 14.54 -12.73 -8.58
CA TRP A 111 14.80 -11.30 -8.69
C TRP A 111 13.81 -10.47 -7.88
N ASN A 112 14.37 -9.55 -7.09
CA ASN A 112 13.61 -8.60 -6.28
C ASN A 112 13.91 -7.17 -6.71
N CYS A 113 12.86 -6.35 -6.83
CA CYS A 113 13.00 -4.93 -7.12
C CYS A 113 13.69 -4.19 -5.96
N ILE A 114 14.20 -2.98 -6.26
CA ILE A 114 14.94 -2.15 -5.29
C ILE A 114 14.09 -1.86 -4.05
N GLN A 115 12.80 -1.60 -4.22
CA GLN A 115 11.91 -1.29 -3.09
C GLN A 115 11.78 -2.50 -2.15
N CYS A 116 11.68 -3.71 -2.70
CA CYS A 116 11.63 -4.93 -1.91
C CYS A 116 12.96 -5.20 -1.19
N ASN A 117 14.10 -4.98 -1.86
CA ASN A 117 15.42 -5.12 -1.23
C ASN A 117 15.63 -4.11 -0.11
N VAL A 118 15.24 -2.85 -0.32
CA VAL A 118 15.31 -1.80 0.71
C VAL A 118 14.40 -2.13 1.89
N ALA A 119 13.17 -2.59 1.65
CA ALA A 119 12.26 -3.00 2.70
C ALA A 119 12.84 -4.15 3.55
N LYS A 120 13.43 -5.17 2.90
CA LYS A 120 14.09 -6.28 3.57
C LYS A 120 15.28 -5.83 4.41
N ALA A 121 16.11 -4.92 3.87
CA ALA A 121 17.25 -4.36 4.60
C ALA A 121 16.81 -3.54 5.83
N ARG A 122 15.78 -2.69 5.67
CA ARG A 122 15.21 -1.90 6.78
C ARG A 122 14.68 -2.79 7.90
N GLU A 123 13.96 -3.84 7.55
CA GLU A 123 13.47 -4.81 8.53
C GLU A 123 14.62 -5.53 9.26
N GLY A 124 15.70 -5.87 8.55
CA GLY A 124 16.91 -6.41 9.17
C GLY A 124 17.55 -5.44 10.17
N MET A 125 17.65 -4.15 9.80
CA MET A 125 18.18 -3.11 10.68
C MET A 125 17.30 -2.89 11.90
N ARG A 126 15.97 -2.86 11.74
CA ARG A 126 15.02 -2.73 12.86
C ARG A 126 15.19 -3.85 13.88
N ARG A 127 15.30 -5.10 13.42
CA ARG A 127 15.54 -6.26 14.31
C ARG A 127 16.87 -6.15 15.05
N TYR A 128 17.92 -5.70 14.37
CA TYR A 128 19.22 -5.50 15.00
C TYR A 128 19.18 -4.39 16.05
N GLU A 129 18.52 -3.27 15.76
CA GLU A 129 18.30 -2.17 16.70
C GLU A 129 17.50 -2.63 17.92
N GLU A 130 16.39 -3.33 17.72
CA GLU A 130 15.58 -3.91 18.80
C GLU A 130 16.40 -4.86 19.67
N TRP A 131 17.25 -5.69 19.06
CA TRP A 131 18.15 -6.58 19.78
C TRP A 131 19.17 -5.82 20.63
N ILE A 132 19.81 -4.77 20.09
CA ILE A 132 20.74 -3.91 20.85
C ILE A 132 20.03 -3.24 22.02
N ILE A 133 18.83 -2.68 21.81
CA ILE A 133 18.02 -2.03 22.85
C ILE A 133 17.64 -3.04 23.94
N GLN A 134 17.28 -4.28 23.58
CA GLN A 134 16.96 -5.31 24.58
C GLN A 134 18.19 -5.73 25.41
N MET A 135 19.37 -5.80 24.79
CA MET A 135 20.61 -6.24 25.47
C MET A 135 21.23 -5.16 26.35
N HIS A 136 21.14 -3.89 25.96
CA HIS A 136 21.81 -2.77 26.64
C HIS A 136 20.85 -1.73 27.25
N GLY A 137 19.56 -1.84 26.97
CA GLY A 137 18.54 -1.02 27.60
C GLY A 137 18.50 -1.31 29.09
N LYS A 138 18.77 -0.30 29.91
CA LYS A 138 18.54 -0.40 31.35
C LYS A 138 17.07 -0.76 31.54
N LYS A 139 16.80 -1.87 32.21
CA LYS A 139 15.45 -2.12 32.75
C LYS A 139 15.21 -1.04 33.79
N ASP A 140 14.58 0.05 33.39
CA ASP A 140 13.97 0.96 34.35
C ASP A 140 12.87 0.15 35.04
N VAL A 141 13.22 -0.43 36.19
CA VAL A 141 12.27 -0.94 37.17
C VAL A 141 11.55 0.28 37.72
N LYS A 142 10.55 0.78 36.99
CA LYS A 142 9.52 1.66 37.52
C LYS A 142 8.17 1.05 37.19
N GLN A 143 7.68 0.33 38.19
CA GLN A 143 6.28 0.04 38.51
C GLN A 143 5.24 0.49 37.48
N SER A 144 4.65 -0.50 36.80
CA SER A 144 3.21 -0.66 36.62
C SER A 144 2.36 0.58 36.91
N THR A 145 2.19 1.44 35.91
CA THR A 145 0.88 2.05 35.63
C THR A 145 0.62 1.92 34.13
N ASN A 146 -0.56 1.40 33.79
CA ASN A 146 -1.00 1.08 32.42
C ASN A 146 -0.85 2.29 31.48
N GLU A 147 0.13 2.27 30.58
CA GLU A 147 0.36 3.35 29.58
C GLU A 147 -0.50 3.20 28.30
N ALA A 148 -1.43 2.23 28.26
CA ALA A 148 -2.27 1.99 27.09
C ALA A 148 -3.42 3.01 26.90
N ASN A 149 -3.73 3.85 27.90
CA ASN A 149 -4.89 4.74 27.86
C ASN A 149 -4.57 6.24 27.69
N ARG A 150 -3.29 6.65 27.71
CA ARG A 150 -2.91 8.08 27.71
C ARG A 150 -3.51 8.92 26.56
N PRO A 151 -3.60 8.45 25.29
CA PRO A 151 -4.18 9.26 24.23
C PRO A 151 -5.69 9.51 24.42
N MET A 152 -6.43 8.54 24.97
CA MET A 152 -7.86 8.66 25.26
C MET A 152 -8.12 9.44 26.54
N ASP A 153 -7.27 9.30 27.56
CA ASP A 153 -7.42 10.02 28.84
C ASP A 153 -7.32 11.54 28.64
N VAL A 154 -6.43 12.00 27.74
CA VAL A 154 -6.31 13.43 27.39
C VAL A 154 -7.58 13.94 26.71
N LEU A 155 -8.21 13.14 25.85
CA LEU A 155 -9.46 13.50 25.16
C LEU A 155 -10.66 13.53 26.13
N LEU A 156 -10.78 12.55 27.01
CA LEU A 156 -11.81 12.51 28.06
C LEU A 156 -11.69 13.74 28.98
N SER A 157 -10.47 14.08 29.40
CA SER A 157 -10.20 15.26 30.23
C SER A 157 -10.62 16.57 29.56
N ALA A 158 -10.50 16.67 28.23
CA ALA A 158 -10.91 17.85 27.47
C ALA A 158 -12.44 17.93 27.35
N VAL A 159 -13.11 16.79 27.17
CA VAL A 159 -14.59 16.71 27.10
C VAL A 159 -15.23 17.08 28.43
N GLU A 160 -14.67 16.62 29.56
CA GLU A 160 -15.18 16.97 30.90
C GLU A 160 -15.10 18.48 31.16
N LYS A 161 -14.00 19.13 30.77
CA LYS A 161 -13.84 20.58 30.88
C LYS A 161 -14.84 21.36 30.02
N LEU A 162 -15.08 20.91 28.80
CA LEU A 162 -16.07 21.54 27.92
C LEU A 162 -17.50 21.39 28.47
N SER A 163 -17.82 20.27 29.13
CA SER A 163 -19.11 20.05 29.78
C SER A 163 -19.32 20.93 31.02
N SER A 164 -18.27 21.24 31.78
CA SER A 164 -18.36 22.15 32.93
C SER A 164 -18.46 23.62 32.49
N ASP A 165 -17.86 23.95 31.35
CA ASP A 165 -17.81 25.31 30.84
C ASP A 165 -19.14 25.70 30.17
N GLU A 166 -19.92 24.75 29.62
CA GLU A 166 -21.27 25.02 29.07
C GLU A 166 -22.33 25.32 30.16
N GLN A 167 -22.11 24.91 31.41
CA GLN A 167 -23.06 25.15 32.51
C GLN A 167 -22.90 26.51 33.19
N THR A 168 -21.80 27.24 32.94
CA THR A 168 -21.56 28.56 33.53
C THR A 168 -22.06 29.72 32.68
N VAL A 169 -22.47 29.49 31.43
CA VAL A 169 -22.89 30.56 30.49
C VAL A 169 -24.41 30.74 30.42
N ALA A 170 -25.21 29.83 30.98
CA ALA A 170 -26.68 29.89 30.93
C ALA A 170 -27.34 30.57 32.16
N GLY A 171 -26.56 31.25 33.02
CA GLY A 171 -27.01 31.74 34.33
C GLY A 171 -27.12 33.26 34.51
N GLU A 172 -26.88 34.08 33.49
CA GLU A 172 -26.93 35.55 33.62
C GLU A 172 -27.82 36.21 32.56
N GLU A 173 -29.09 35.82 32.51
CA GLU A 173 -30.15 36.70 31.99
C GLU A 173 -31.23 36.86 33.09
N ASN A 174 -31.30 38.08 33.63
CA ASN A 174 -32.44 38.75 34.30
C ASN A 174 -32.04 39.46 35.61
N ASN A 175 -31.60 40.72 35.48
CA ASN A 175 -31.97 41.80 36.40
C ASN A 175 -31.47 43.16 35.85
N TYR A 176 -32.28 43.81 35.02
CA TYR A 176 -32.80 45.18 35.24
C TYR A 176 -33.74 45.60 34.11
#